data_AF-A0A0C3AGY0-F1
#
_entry.id   AF-A0A0C3AGY0-F1
#
_cell.length_a   1.000
_cell.length_b   1.000
_cell.length_c   1.000
_cell.angle_alpha   90.00
_cell.angle_beta   90.00
_cell.angle_gamma   90.00
#
_symmetry.space_group_name_H-M   'P 1'
#
loop_
_entity.id
_entity.type
_entity.pdbx_description
1 polymer ?
#
loop_
_entity_poly.entity_id
_entity_poly.type
_entity_poly.pdbx_seq_one_letter_code
_entity_poly.pdbx_strand_id
1 'polypeptide(L)'
;KNDPSLETKRSYAHAMKLRAAMTYGFGHSEFCGSHPWHLADSGEWRGNPSVSDQVSNYMISLRKRKARSGEVAMSSRAITPDLMHKLYEWNHRAENWTIQPYTPGSRNPGVRL
;
A
#
# COMPACT_ATOMS: atom_id res chain seq x y z
N LYS A 1 14.02 -27.60 -4.64
CA LYS A 1 14.94 -26.92 -3.70
C LYS A 1 14.34 -25.55 -3.36
N ASN A 2 13.84 -25.38 -2.13
CA ASN A 2 13.35 -24.08 -1.63
C ASN A 2 14.56 -23.29 -1.09
N ASP A 3 15.03 -22.31 -1.85
CA ASP A 3 16.03 -21.35 -1.37
C ASP A 3 15.27 -20.17 -0.74
N PRO A 4 15.38 -19.94 0.58
CA PRO A 4 14.65 -18.87 1.28
C PRO A 4 14.99 -17.46 0.77
N SER A 5 16.14 -17.28 0.11
CA SER A 5 16.50 -16.01 -0.54
C SER A 5 15.63 -15.72 -1.77
N LEU A 6 15.20 -16.75 -2.50
CA LEU A 6 14.32 -16.63 -3.67
C LEU A 6 12.88 -16.32 -3.26
N GLU A 7 12.43 -16.85 -2.13
CA GLU A 7 11.09 -16.59 -1.60
C GLU A 7 10.93 -15.13 -1.16
N THR A 8 11.96 -14.59 -0.50
CA THR A 8 12.04 -13.16 -0.13
C THR A 8 12.01 -12.26 -1.38
N LYS A 9 12.74 -12.63 -2.44
CA LYS A 9 12.75 -11.91 -3.73
C LYS A 9 11.40 -11.96 -4.46
N ARG A 10 10.57 -12.96 -4.20
CA ARG A 10 9.24 -13.15 -4.82
C ARG A 10 8.10 -12.53 -4.00
N SER A 11 8.39 -11.95 -2.83
CA SER A 11 7.39 -11.32 -1.99
C SER A 11 6.89 -10.00 -2.58
N TYR A 12 5.59 -9.76 -2.44
CA TYR A 12 4.96 -8.49 -2.81
C TYR A 12 5.64 -7.27 -2.15
N ALA A 13 6.07 -7.41 -0.89
CA ALA A 13 6.75 -6.33 -0.17
C ALA A 13 8.11 -5.99 -0.79
N HIS A 14 8.85 -6.99 -1.25
CA HIS A 14 10.13 -6.79 -1.93
C HIS A 14 9.93 -6.10 -3.29
N ALA A 15 8.96 -6.58 -4.07
CA ALA A 15 8.59 -5.95 -5.34
C ALA A 15 8.12 -4.49 -5.16
N MET A 16 7.37 -4.18 -4.09
CA MET A 16 7.00 -2.80 -3.76
C MET A 16 8.21 -1.91 -3.50
N LYS A 17 9.19 -2.40 -2.72
CA LYS A 17 10.42 -1.64 -2.45
C LYS A 17 11.20 -1.36 -3.73
N LEU A 18 11.38 -2.37 -4.58
CA LEU A 18 12.03 -2.21 -5.89
C LEU A 18 11.29 -1.21 -6.77
N ARG A 19 9.95 -1.34 -6.87
CA ARG A 19 9.14 -0.41 -7.66
C ARG A 19 9.26 1.02 -7.13
N ALA A 20 9.22 1.22 -5.81
CA ALA A 20 9.37 2.55 -5.22
C ALA A 20 10.76 3.15 -5.51
N ALA A 21 11.83 2.36 -5.35
CA ALA A 21 13.20 2.79 -5.66
C ALA A 21 13.36 3.17 -7.13
N MET A 22 12.86 2.36 -8.05
CA MET A 22 12.89 2.67 -9.48
C MET A 22 12.03 3.90 -9.82
N THR A 23 10.83 4.00 -9.23
CA THR A 23 9.97 5.18 -9.43
C THR A 23 10.66 6.45 -9.00
N TYR A 24 11.33 6.43 -7.84
CA TYR A 24 12.11 7.56 -7.34
C TYR A 24 13.30 7.87 -8.26
N GLY A 25 14.10 6.86 -8.61
CA GLY A 25 15.27 7.03 -9.47
C GLY A 25 14.93 7.62 -10.84
N PHE A 26 13.92 7.06 -11.51
CA PHE A 26 13.45 7.55 -12.81
C PHE A 26 12.60 8.84 -12.70
N GLY A 27 12.01 9.12 -11.54
CA GLY A 27 11.33 10.39 -11.30
C GLY A 27 12.30 11.57 -11.14
N HIS A 28 13.55 11.29 -10.75
CA HIS A 28 14.60 12.29 -10.60
C HIS A 28 15.43 12.49 -11.88
N SER A 29 15.36 11.57 -12.85
CA SER A 29 16.03 11.76 -14.14
C SER A 29 15.19 12.64 -15.07
N GLU A 30 15.84 13.65 -15.66
CA GLU A 30 15.23 14.69 -16.50
C GLU A 30 14.48 14.13 -17.74
N PHE A 31 14.74 12.87 -18.11
CA PHE A 31 14.20 12.21 -19.31
C PHE A 31 12.98 11.32 -19.05
N CYS A 32 12.70 10.95 -17.79
CA CYS A 32 11.67 9.94 -17.48
C CYS A 32 10.43 10.54 -16.79
N GLY A 33 10.59 11.61 -16.01
CA GLY A 33 9.47 12.34 -15.40
C GLY A 33 8.43 11.45 -14.70
N SER A 34 7.17 11.92 -14.62
CA SER A 34 6.05 11.15 -14.06
C SER A 34 5.19 10.44 -15.11
N HIS A 35 5.55 10.53 -16.39
CA HIS A 35 4.74 9.98 -17.47
C HIS A 35 4.85 8.45 -17.51
N PRO A 36 3.77 7.72 -17.82
CA PRO A 36 3.84 6.29 -18.13
C PRO A 36 4.87 6.00 -19.22
N TRP A 37 5.53 4.84 -19.13
CA TRP A 37 6.41 4.36 -20.19
C TRP A 37 5.63 4.20 -21.50
N HIS A 38 5.98 4.98 -22.52
CA HIS A 38 5.30 5.02 -23.81
C HIS A 38 6.29 5.21 -24.96
N LEU A 39 5.88 4.80 -26.15
CA LEU A 39 6.61 5.09 -27.38
C LEU A 39 6.26 6.51 -27.82
N ALA A 40 7.25 7.40 -27.86
CA ALA A 40 7.08 8.75 -28.36
C ALA A 40 7.00 8.76 -29.90
N ASP A 41 6.46 9.84 -30.47
CA ASP A 41 6.34 10.01 -31.92
C ASP A 41 7.70 9.98 -32.65
N SER A 42 8.80 10.24 -31.93
CA SER A 42 10.18 10.10 -32.43
C SER A 42 10.64 8.65 -32.58
N GLY A 43 9.84 7.67 -32.18
CA GLY A 43 10.20 6.25 -32.14
C GLY A 43 11.05 5.84 -30.93
N GLU A 44 11.32 6.78 -30.01
CA GLU A 44 12.03 6.50 -28.76
C GLU A 44 11.05 6.19 -27.63
N TRP A 45 11.41 5.22 -26.78
CA TRP A 45 10.65 4.99 -25.55
C TRP A 45 10.99 6.04 -24.50
N ARG A 46 9.96 6.67 -23.94
CA ARG A 46 10.07 7.73 -22.93
C ARG A 46 9.13 7.47 -21.76
N GLY A 47 9.35 8.19 -20.65
CA GLY A 47 8.57 8.05 -19.43
C GLY A 47 9.25 7.15 -18.41
N ASN A 48 8.54 6.76 -17.36
CA ASN A 48 9.09 5.96 -16.28
C ASN A 48 8.61 4.49 -16.36
N PRO A 49 9.51 3.50 -16.53
CA PRO A 49 9.13 2.10 -16.67
C PRO A 49 8.41 1.53 -15.44
N SER A 50 8.63 2.08 -14.24
CA SER A 50 8.00 1.60 -13.01
C SER A 50 6.50 1.91 -12.91
N VAL A 51 6.01 2.89 -13.68
CA VAL A 51 4.60 3.32 -13.75
C VAL A 51 3.90 2.79 -15.01
N SER A 52 4.56 1.95 -15.80
CA SER A 52 3.94 1.27 -16.94
C SER A 52 2.76 0.38 -16.54
N ASP A 53 1.83 0.18 -17.48
CA ASP A 53 0.68 -0.71 -17.29
C ASP A 53 1.12 -2.15 -17.02
N GLN A 54 2.19 -2.59 -17.68
CA GLN A 54 2.74 -3.94 -17.49
C GLN A 54 3.21 -4.17 -16.05
N VAL A 55 3.96 -3.22 -15.47
CA VAL A 55 4.40 -3.30 -14.07
C VAL A 55 3.22 -3.18 -13.12
N SER A 56 2.24 -2.32 -13.41
CA SER A 56 1.02 -2.19 -12.60
C SER A 56 0.21 -3.49 -12.56
N ASN A 57 0.02 -4.14 -13.71
CA ASN A 57 -0.66 -5.44 -13.82
C ASN A 57 0.09 -6.56 -13.09
N TYR A 58 1.42 -6.57 -13.19
CA TYR A 58 2.26 -7.48 -12.41
C TYR A 58 2.07 -7.28 -10.91
N MET A 59 2.10 -6.04 -10.42
CA MET A 59 1.92 -5.72 -9.00
C MET A 59 0.54 -6.10 -8.47
N ILE A 60 -0.53 -5.90 -9.26
CA ILE A 60 -1.89 -6.34 -8.91
C ILE A 60 -1.94 -7.86 -8.77
N SER A 61 -1.37 -8.58 -9.74
CA SER A 61 -1.33 -10.06 -9.72
C SER A 61 -0.54 -10.59 -8.53
N LEU A 62 0.58 -9.94 -8.21
CA LEU A 62 1.42 -10.29 -7.08
C LEU A 62 0.70 -10.03 -5.74
N ARG A 63 -0.03 -8.91 -5.62
CA ARG A 63 -0.87 -8.61 -4.46
C ARG A 63 -1.97 -9.66 -4.27
N LYS A 64 -2.64 -10.07 -5.35
CA LYS A 64 -3.65 -11.14 -5.32
C LYS A 64 -3.04 -12.47 -4.86
N ARG A 65 -1.83 -12.81 -5.32
CA ARG A 65 -1.13 -14.02 -4.88
C ARG A 65 -0.79 -13.98 -3.38
N LYS A 66 -0.33 -12.85 -2.87
CA LYS A 66 -0.11 -12.62 -1.42
C LYS A 66 -1.41 -12.82 -0.63
N ALA A 67 -2.52 -12.25 -1.10
CA ALA A 67 -3.81 -12.42 -0.42
C ALA A 67 -4.27 -13.89 -0.42
N ARG A 68 -4.14 -14.59 -1.55
CA ARG A 68 -4.49 -16.01 -1.67
C ARG A 68 -3.62 -16.94 -0.82
N SER A 69 -2.35 -16.60 -0.59
CA SER A 69 -1.49 -17.35 0.34
C SER A 69 -1.85 -17.10 1.81
N GLY A 70 -2.94 -16.36 2.07
CA GLY A 70 -3.44 -16.07 3.41
C GLY A 70 -2.71 -14.93 4.09
N GLU A 71 -1.72 -14.29 3.47
CA GLU A 71 -1.05 -13.09 3.98
C GLU A 71 -1.96 -11.85 3.85
N VAL A 72 -3.01 -11.81 4.67
CA VAL A 72 -3.91 -10.67 4.84
C VAL A 72 -3.18 -9.54 5.58
N ALA A 73 -3.60 -8.29 5.37
CA ALA A 73 -3.12 -7.15 6.16
C ALA A 73 -3.21 -7.46 7.68
N MET A 74 -2.16 -7.13 8.43
CA MET A 74 -2.08 -7.39 9.87
C MET A 74 -3.28 -6.80 10.62
N SER A 75 -3.72 -5.60 10.24
CA SER A 75 -4.88 -4.94 10.84
C SER A 75 -6.17 -5.74 10.66
N SER A 76 -6.39 -6.33 9.48
CA SER A 76 -7.57 -7.17 9.22
C SER A 76 -7.51 -8.48 10.01
N ARG A 77 -6.32 -9.08 10.20
CA ARG A 77 -6.15 -10.26 11.05
C ARG A 77 -6.39 -9.97 12.54
N ALA A 78 -6.13 -8.73 12.99
CA ALA A 78 -6.37 -8.31 14.36
C ALA A 78 -7.86 -8.13 14.68
N ILE A 79 -8.72 -8.06 13.66
CA ILE A 79 -10.17 -8.00 13.83
C ILE A 79 -10.72 -9.42 14.00
N THR A 80 -10.91 -9.82 15.26
CA THR A 80 -11.54 -11.11 15.61
C THR A 80 -13.06 -10.98 15.66
N PRO A 81 -13.81 -12.09 15.53
CA PRO A 81 -15.26 -12.09 15.76
C PRO A 81 -15.64 -11.49 17.13
N ASP A 82 -14.88 -11.80 18.17
CA ASP A 82 -15.08 -11.25 19.51
C ASP A 82 -14.90 -9.73 19.54
N LEU A 83 -13.91 -9.21 18.80
CA LEU A 83 -13.69 -7.77 18.68
C LEU A 83 -14.87 -7.11 17.95
N MET A 84 -15.38 -7.74 16.89
CA MET A 84 -16.55 -7.25 16.15
C MET A 84 -17.80 -7.24 17.03
N HIS A 85 -17.98 -8.26 17.89
CA HIS A 85 -19.06 -8.29 18.86
C HIS A 85 -18.95 -7.16 19.90
N LYS A 86 -17.75 -6.93 20.46
CA LYS A 86 -17.51 -5.80 21.38
C LYS A 86 -17.76 -4.44 20.73
N LEU A 87 -17.37 -4.28 19.46
CA LEU A 87 -17.64 -3.08 18.66
C LEU A 87 -19.15 -2.87 18.48
N TYR A 88 -19.89 -3.95 18.20
CA TYR A 88 -21.34 -3.92 18.09
C TYR A 88 -21.98 -3.48 19.40
N GLU A 89 -21.63 -4.11 20.52
CA GLU A 89 -22.16 -3.74 21.84
C GLU A 89 -21.84 -2.30 22.21
N TRP A 90 -20.62 -1.84 21.92
CA TRP A 90 -20.24 -0.46 22.18
C TRP A 90 -21.11 0.50 21.36
N ASN A 91 -21.23 0.30 20.05
CA ASN A 91 -22.06 1.16 19.20
C ASN A 91 -23.56 1.12 19.57
N HIS A 92 -24.05 0.05 20.21
CA HIS A 92 -25.45 -0.08 20.63
C HIS A 92 -25.78 0.59 21.96
N ARG A 93 -24.82 1.23 22.64
CA ARG A 93 -25.12 2.03 23.84
C ARG A 93 -25.87 3.31 23.43
N ALA A 94 -26.94 3.65 24.15
CA ALA A 94 -27.79 4.80 23.84
C ALA A 94 -27.01 6.13 23.75
N GLU A 95 -25.93 6.26 24.53
CA GLU A 95 -25.02 7.41 24.53
C GLU A 95 -24.38 7.66 23.15
N ASN A 96 -24.14 6.61 22.36
CA ASN A 96 -23.47 6.71 21.05
C ASN A 96 -24.42 7.01 19.89
N TRP A 97 -25.72 6.99 20.12
CA TRP A 97 -26.72 7.26 19.09
C TRP A 97 -26.87 8.77 18.86
N THR A 98 -26.41 9.57 19.81
CA THR A 98 -26.46 11.02 19.73
C THR A 98 -25.19 11.55 19.08
N ILE A 99 -25.32 12.17 17.91
CA ILE A 99 -24.19 12.76 17.19
C ILE A 99 -23.65 13.94 17.99
N GLN A 100 -22.46 13.79 18.56
CA GLN A 100 -21.79 14.87 19.28
C GLN A 100 -21.08 15.80 18.27
N PRO A 101 -21.10 17.13 18.48
CA PRO A 101 -20.33 18.05 17.65
C PRO A 101 -18.83 17.75 17.80
N TYR A 102 -18.12 17.69 16.67
CA TYR A 102 -16.69 17.43 16.65
C TYR A 102 -15.94 18.56 17.38
N THR A 103 -15.29 18.22 18.49
CA THR A 103 -14.35 19.10 19.18
C THR A 103 -12.92 18.66 18.86
N PRO A 104 -12.09 19.50 18.21
CA PRO A 104 -10.70 19.17 17.96
C PRO A 104 -9.96 18.92 19.27
N GLY A 105 -9.31 17.77 19.41
CA GLY A 105 -8.44 17.50 20.55
C GLY A 105 -7.24 18.45 20.55
N SER A 106 -6.96 19.08 21.69
CA SER A 106 -5.74 19.88 21.86
C SER A 106 -4.51 18.97 21.72
N ARG A 107 -3.64 19.22 20.73
CA ARG A 107 -2.34 18.54 20.65
C ARG A 107 -1.50 19.05 21.81
N ASN A 108 -1.18 18.18 22.77
CA ASN A 108 -0.17 18.49 23.79
C ASN A 108 1.16 18.82 23.09
N PRO A 109 1.68 20.06 23.21
CA PRO A 109 2.93 20.46 22.57
C PRO A 109 4.19 19.93 23.30
N GLY A 110 4.02 19.03 24.28
CA GLY A 110 5.01 18.74 25.33
C GLY A 110 5.82 17.45 25.18
N VAL A 111 6.09 16.94 23.98
CA VAL A 111 7.14 15.93 23.78
C VAL A 111 7.93 16.30 22.54
N ARG A 112 9.01 17.07 22.73
CA ARG A 112 10.12 17.13 21.78
C ARG A 112 11.06 15.99 22.10
N LEU A 113 11.37 15.19 21.08
CA LEU A 113 12.49 14.24 21.08
C LEU A 113 13.82 14.99 21.18
#